data_AF-A0A1F9KFS9-F1
#
_entry.id   AF-A0A1F9KFS9-F1
#
_cell.length_a   1.000
_cell.length_b   1.000
_cell.length_c   1.000
_cell.angle_alpha   90.00
_cell.angle_beta   90.00
_cell.angle_gamma   90.00
#
_symmetry.space_group_name_H-M   'P 1'
#
loop_
_entity.id
_entity.type
_entity.pdbx_description
1 polymer ?
#
loop_
_entity_poly.entity_id
_entity_poly.type
_entity_poly.pdbx_seq_one_letter_code
_entity_poly.pdbx_strand_id
1 'polypeptide(L)'
;MAGIYLKHVIRSGDLAIVGVAVLLGLESDGKHYREVRIGLGGVAPVPLRAHKAEAILRGNEISDGVLKNVAEAVMSEVDPITDAHGTAEYRRKMVAVFVKRAIRQATEMALKKGKNS
;
A
#
# COMPACT_ATOMS: atom_id res chain seq x y z
N MET A 1 -5.19 15.22 3.76
CA MET A 1 -4.72 13.82 3.94
C MET A 1 -5.91 12.86 3.81
N ALA A 2 -5.64 11.66 3.30
CA ALA A 2 -6.60 10.56 3.19
C ALA A 2 -5.94 9.25 3.58
N GLY A 3 -6.70 8.35 4.21
CA GLY A 3 -6.23 7.04 4.63
C GLY A 3 -7.22 5.94 4.27
N ILE A 4 -6.69 4.76 3.97
CA ILE A 4 -7.47 3.57 3.64
C ILE A 4 -6.79 2.31 4.18
N TYR A 5 -7.60 1.31 4.51
CA TYR A 5 -7.14 -0.04 4.84
C TYR A 5 -7.83 -1.06 3.94
N LEU A 6 -7.04 -1.88 3.25
CA LEU A 6 -7.51 -3.00 2.44
C LEU A 6 -7.02 -4.30 3.07
N LYS A 7 -7.91 -5.27 3.24
CA LYS A 7 -7.57 -6.62 3.70
C LYS A 7 -8.07 -7.69 2.73
N HIS A 8 -7.24 -8.71 2.51
CA HIS A 8 -7.60 -9.93 1.81
C HIS A 8 -7.69 -11.08 2.81
N VAL A 9 -8.84 -11.76 2.84
CA VAL A 9 -9.15 -12.90 3.73
C VAL A 9 -9.71 -14.03 2.86
N ILE A 10 -9.50 -15.30 3.25
CA ILE A 10 -10.05 -16.46 2.50
C ILE A 10 -11.53 -16.62 2.79
N ARG A 11 -11.89 -16.61 4.08
CA ARG A 11 -13.27 -16.60 4.54
C ARG A 11 -13.50 -15.38 5.44
N SER A 12 -14.73 -14.91 5.46
CA SER A 12 -15.13 -13.85 6.39
C SER A 12 -14.93 -14.35 7.83
N GLY A 13 -14.06 -13.69 8.59
CA GLY A 13 -13.68 -14.10 9.95
C GLY A 13 -12.23 -14.59 10.08
N ASP A 14 -11.55 -14.92 8.98
CA ASP A 14 -10.16 -15.37 9.01
C ASP A 14 -9.17 -14.21 9.21
N LEU A 15 -7.97 -14.55 9.67
CA LEU A 15 -6.82 -13.64 9.63
C LEU A 15 -6.51 -13.24 8.18
N ALA A 16 -6.15 -11.97 7.99
CA ALA A 16 -5.84 -11.45 6.66
C ALA A 16 -4.59 -12.15 6.09
N ILE A 17 -4.72 -12.71 4.87
CA ILE A 17 -3.56 -13.17 4.09
C ILE A 17 -2.67 -11.97 3.77
N VAL A 18 -3.29 -10.84 3.47
CA VAL A 18 -2.62 -9.56 3.21
C VAL A 18 -3.47 -8.43 3.79
N GLY A 19 -2.87 -7.61 4.66
CA GLY A 19 -3.41 -6.33 5.11
C GLY A 19 -2.54 -5.19 4.63
N VAL A 20 -3.14 -4.12 4.11
CA VAL A 20 -2.44 -2.92 3.65
C VAL A 20 -3.14 -1.68 4.16
N ALA A 21 -2.44 -0.91 4.99
CA ALA A 21 -2.85 0.42 5.43
C ALA A 21 -2.04 1.48 4.70
N VAL A 22 -2.71 2.47 4.12
CA VAL A 22 -2.07 3.62 3.48
C VAL A 22 -2.63 4.89 4.09
N LEU A 23 -1.75 5.81 4.47
CA LEU A 23 -2.08 7.19 4.79
C LEU A 23 -1.23 8.08 3.89
N LEU A 24 -1.87 8.99 3.14
CA LEU A 24 -1.14 9.92 2.29
C LEU A 24 -1.71 11.34 2.30
N GLY A 25 -0.86 12.30 1.97
CA GLY A 25 -1.18 13.68 1.69
C GLY A 25 -0.54 14.09 0.38
N LEU A 26 -1.23 14.98 -0.35
CA LEU A 26 -0.71 15.58 -1.57
C LEU A 26 -0.17 16.99 -1.26
N GLU A 27 0.72 17.46 -2.11
CA GLU A 27 1.12 18.87 -2.15
C GLU A 27 -0.05 19.77 -2.58
N SER A 28 0.12 21.08 -2.42
CA SER A 28 -0.88 22.08 -2.80
C SER A 28 -1.22 22.07 -4.29
N ASP A 29 -0.31 21.58 -5.14
CA ASP A 29 -0.53 21.41 -6.57
C ASP A 29 -1.46 20.21 -6.92
N GLY A 30 -1.72 19.33 -5.96
CA GLY A 30 -2.51 18.11 -6.15
C GLY A 30 -1.87 17.07 -7.07
N LYS A 31 -0.58 17.21 -7.41
CA LYS A 31 0.16 16.35 -8.35
C LYS A 31 1.25 15.52 -7.69
N HIS A 32 1.84 16.02 -6.60
CA HIS A 32 2.93 15.34 -5.90
C HIS A 32 2.50 14.82 -4.52
N TYR A 33 3.13 13.74 -4.06
CA TYR A 33 2.91 13.24 -2.69
C TYR A 33 3.75 14.01 -1.68
N ARG A 34 3.10 14.59 -0.67
CA ARG A 34 3.76 15.31 0.44
C ARG A 34 4.20 14.39 1.57
N GLU A 35 3.27 13.57 2.04
CA GLU A 35 3.50 12.62 3.13
C GLU A 35 2.86 11.29 2.78
N VAL A 36 3.56 10.19 3.05
CA VAL A 36 3.07 8.84 2.81
C VAL A 36 3.52 7.92 3.94
N ARG A 37 2.58 7.09 4.42
CA ARG A 37 2.82 6.00 5.37
C ARG A 37 2.15 4.72 4.88
N ILE A 38 2.88 3.61 4.86
CA ILE A 38 2.40 2.31 4.36
C ILE A 38 2.70 1.23 5.40
N GLY A 39 1.65 0.68 5.99
CA GLY A 39 1.71 -0.46 6.91
C GLY A 39 1.23 -1.73 6.24
N LEU A 40 1.93 -2.85 6.45
CA LEU A 40 1.64 -4.15 5.87
C LEU A 40 1.45 -5.21 6.96
N GLY A 41 0.50 -6.12 6.76
CA GLY A 41 0.21 -7.24 7.64
C GLY A 41 0.00 -8.55 6.87
N GLY A 42 0.27 -9.69 7.51
CA GLY A 42 0.13 -11.02 6.90
C GLY A 42 1.22 -11.38 5.89
N VAL A 43 2.24 -10.53 5.74
CA VAL A 43 3.29 -10.62 4.71
C VAL A 43 4.72 -10.64 5.29
N ALA A 44 4.83 -10.80 6.61
CA ALA A 44 6.06 -11.03 7.36
C ALA A 44 5.70 -11.62 8.74
N PRO A 45 6.67 -12.10 9.54
CA PRO A 45 6.41 -12.62 10.88
C PRO A 45 5.74 -11.63 11.83
N VAL A 46 5.97 -10.33 11.62
CA VAL A 46 5.34 -9.21 12.36
C VAL A 46 4.83 -8.16 11.36
N PRO A 47 3.83 -7.33 11.72
CA PRO A 47 3.46 -6.18 10.91
C PRO A 47 4.68 -5.29 10.63
N LEU A 48 4.82 -4.85 9.38
CA LEU A 48 5.98 -4.04 8.96
C LEU A 48 5.55 -2.76 8.26
N ARG A 49 6.44 -1.77 8.28
CA ARG A 49 6.25 -0.50 7.59
C ARG A 49 7.15 -0.47 6.36
N ALA A 50 6.56 -0.20 5.19
CA ALA A 50 7.26 -0.25 3.90
C ALA A 50 8.00 1.06 3.63
N HIS A 51 9.13 1.25 4.31
CA HIS A 51 9.89 2.50 4.27
C HIS A 51 10.47 2.81 2.89
N LYS A 52 10.90 1.80 2.13
CA LYS A 52 11.40 2.01 0.77
C LYS A 52 10.27 2.49 -0.14
N ALA A 53 9.10 1.86 -0.04
CA ALA A 53 7.90 2.29 -0.76
C ALA A 53 7.47 3.73 -0.41
N GLU A 54 7.51 4.11 0.87
CA GLU A 54 7.22 5.47 1.31
C GLU A 54 8.19 6.50 0.72
N ALA A 55 9.48 6.17 0.70
CA ALA A 55 10.53 7.04 0.16
C ALA A 55 10.38 7.26 -1.35
N ILE A 56 9.97 6.23 -2.10
CA ILE A 56 9.69 6.35 -3.53
C ILE A 56 8.52 7.28 -3.80
N LEU A 57 7.46 7.25 -2.99
CA LEU A 57 6.30 8.10 -3.25
C LEU A 57 6.55 9.55 -2.90
N ARG A 58 7.19 9.82 -1.76
CA ARG A 58 7.38 11.19 -1.27
C ARG A 58 8.10 12.07 -2.30
N GLY A 59 7.50 13.19 -2.65
CA GLY A 59 8.00 14.15 -3.64
C GLY A 59 7.81 13.73 -5.10
N ASN A 60 7.41 12.49 -5.40
CA ASN A 60 7.16 12.05 -6.78
C ASN A 60 5.76 12.41 -7.25
N GLU A 61 5.63 12.57 -8.57
CA GLU A 61 4.36 12.82 -9.25
C GLU A 61 3.47 11.57 -9.24
N ILE A 62 2.16 11.78 -9.08
CA ILE A 62 1.15 10.73 -9.19
C ILE A 62 1.17 10.17 -10.62
N SER A 63 1.67 8.94 -10.76
CA SER A 63 1.78 8.26 -12.05
C SER A 63 1.71 6.74 -11.89
N ASP A 64 1.40 6.04 -12.97
CA ASP A 64 1.48 4.58 -12.97
C ASP A 64 2.92 4.05 -12.86
N GLY A 65 3.89 4.84 -13.33
CA GLY A 65 5.31 4.54 -13.21
C GLY A 65 5.77 4.48 -11.75
N VAL A 66 5.42 5.48 -10.93
CA VAL A 66 5.80 5.46 -9.50
C VAL A 66 5.14 4.29 -8.76
N LEU A 67 3.90 3.95 -9.11
CA LEU A 67 3.19 2.81 -8.51
C LEU A 67 3.83 1.46 -8.86
N LYS A 68 4.43 1.33 -10.04
CA LYS A 68 5.21 0.14 -10.41
C LYS A 68 6.46 0.00 -9.52
N ASN A 69 7.22 1.08 -9.36
CA ASN A 69 8.43 1.10 -8.53
C ASN A 69 8.10 0.79 -7.06
N VAL A 70 6.98 1.34 -6.56
CA VAL A 70 6.47 1.03 -5.21
C VAL A 70 6.14 -0.45 -5.05
N ALA A 71 5.47 -1.04 -6.03
CA ALA A 71 5.13 -2.46 -5.99
C ALA A 71 6.38 -3.35 -5.92
N GLU A 72 7.41 -3.03 -6.70
CA GLU A 72 8.70 -3.71 -6.67
C GLU A 72 9.41 -3.54 -5.33
N ALA A 73 9.44 -2.33 -4.78
CA ALA A 73 10.02 -2.06 -3.47
C ALA A 73 9.32 -2.86 -2.36
N VAL A 74 7.99 -2.88 -2.34
CA VAL A 74 7.22 -3.66 -1.36
C VAL A 74 7.54 -5.14 -1.46
N MET A 75 7.63 -5.72 -2.67
CA MET A 75 7.98 -7.13 -2.82
C MET A 75 9.37 -7.47 -2.25
N SER A 76 10.29 -6.49 -2.23
CA SER A 76 11.63 -6.63 -1.64
C SER A 76 11.68 -6.43 -0.12
N GLU A 77 10.64 -5.86 0.49
CA GLU A 77 10.55 -5.57 1.93
C GLU A 77 9.78 -6.66 2.72
N VAL A 78 9.12 -7.58 2.02
CA VAL A 78 8.24 -8.59 2.62
C VAL A 78 8.89 -9.97 2.65
N ASP A 79 8.70 -10.67 3.77
CA ASP A 79 9.20 -12.03 4.01
C ASP A 79 8.07 -12.96 4.50
N PRO A 80 7.06 -13.24 3.65
CA PRO A 80 5.93 -14.07 4.03
C PRO A 80 6.32 -15.54 4.15
N ILE A 81 5.66 -16.24 5.07
CA ILE A 81 5.69 -17.70 5.15
C ILE A 81 4.68 -18.34 4.16
N THR A 82 4.88 -19.62 3.87
CA THR A 82 3.86 -20.47 3.26
C THR A 82 3.09 -21.20 4.35
N ASP A 83 1.76 -21.20 4.28
CA ASP A 83 0.87 -21.94 5.19
C ASP A 83 -0.36 -22.49 4.43
N ALA A 84 -1.32 -23.04 5.17
CA ALA A 84 -2.58 -23.56 4.62
C ALA A 84 -3.43 -22.50 3.89
N HIS A 85 -3.15 -21.22 4.10
CA HIS A 85 -3.88 -20.09 3.52
C HIS A 85 -3.21 -19.52 2.26
N GLY A 86 -2.00 -19.98 1.91
CA GLY A 86 -1.34 -19.63 0.66
C GLY A 86 0.18 -19.68 0.74
N THR A 87 0.81 -19.63 -0.43
CA THR A 87 2.27 -19.63 -0.54
C THR A 87 2.87 -18.25 -0.25
N ALA A 88 4.12 -18.25 0.19
CA ALA A 88 4.93 -17.04 0.34
C ALA A 88 4.97 -16.21 -0.97
N GLU A 89 5.14 -16.89 -2.11
CA GLU A 89 5.15 -16.24 -3.43
C GLU A 89 3.80 -15.58 -3.76
N TYR A 90 2.69 -16.27 -3.47
CA TYR A 90 1.35 -15.71 -3.65
C TYR A 90 1.16 -14.46 -2.78
N ARG A 91 1.49 -14.52 -1.48
CA ARG A 91 1.41 -13.37 -0.55
C ARG A 91 2.25 -12.19 -1.04
N ARG A 92 3.47 -12.45 -1.52
CA ARG A 92 4.38 -11.42 -2.07
C ARG A 92 3.79 -10.73 -3.31
N LYS A 93 3.20 -11.49 -4.24
CA LYS A 93 2.54 -10.90 -5.42
C LYS A 93 1.28 -10.13 -5.03
N MET A 94 0.49 -10.68 -4.11
CA MET A 94 -0.77 -10.08 -3.68
C MET A 94 -0.59 -8.75 -2.95
N VAL A 95 0.42 -8.62 -2.09
CA VAL A 95 0.69 -7.35 -1.41
C VAL A 95 1.08 -6.24 -2.38
N ALA A 96 1.83 -6.55 -3.44
CA ALA A 96 2.17 -5.60 -4.50
C ALA A 96 0.91 -5.07 -5.22
N VAL A 97 -0.07 -5.95 -5.48
CA VAL A 97 -1.36 -5.57 -6.07
C VAL A 97 -2.17 -4.70 -5.10
N PHE A 98 -2.28 -5.11 -3.84
CA PHE A 98 -3.07 -4.41 -2.82
C PHE A 98 -2.50 -3.05 -2.46
N VAL A 99 -1.18 -2.89 -2.40
CA VAL A 99 -0.52 -1.59 -2.18
C VAL A 99 -0.84 -0.62 -3.30
N LYS A 100 -0.70 -1.02 -4.57
CA LYS A 100 -1.07 -0.16 -5.70
C LYS A 100 -2.52 0.28 -5.64
N ARG A 101 -3.43 -0.66 -5.32
CA ARG A 101 -4.86 -0.38 -5.17
C ARG A 101 -5.14 0.59 -4.03
N ALA A 102 -4.53 0.37 -2.87
CA ALA A 102 -4.70 1.23 -1.69
C ALA A 102 -4.19 2.66 -1.95
N ILE A 103 -3.03 2.81 -2.59
CA ILE A 103 -2.48 4.13 -2.95
C ILE A 103 -3.39 4.84 -3.94
N ARG A 104 -3.87 4.17 -5.00
CA ARG A 104 -4.79 4.76 -5.97
C ARG A 104 -6.07 5.28 -5.28
N GLN A 105 -6.71 4.44 -4.47
CA GLN A 105 -7.94 4.84 -3.77
C GLN A 105 -7.70 5.97 -2.77
N ALA A 106 -6.61 5.93 -2.00
CA ALA A 106 -6.26 7.01 -1.08
C ALA A 106 -5.92 8.32 -1.83
N THR A 107 -5.29 8.23 -3.00
CA THR A 107 -5.00 9.38 -3.87
C THR A 107 -6.30 10.02 -4.38
N GLU A 108 -7.24 9.22 -4.88
CA GLU A 108 -8.57 9.70 -5.30
C GLU A 108 -9.33 10.38 -4.15
N MET A 109 -9.29 9.82 -2.94
CA MET A 109 -9.89 10.42 -1.76
C MET A 109 -9.23 11.75 -1.38
N ALA A 110 -7.89 11.84 -1.46
CA ALA A 110 -7.16 13.06 -1.18
C ALA A 110 -7.49 14.17 -2.18
N LEU A 111 -7.56 13.85 -3.48
CA LEU A 111 -7.94 14.78 -4.55
C LEU A 111 -9.37 15.31 -4.36
N LYS A 112 -10.32 14.45 -3.97
CA LYS A 112 -11.71 14.87 -3.72
C LYS A 112 -11.83 15.84 -2.54
N LYS A 113 -11.05 15.62 -1.47
CA LYS A 113 -11.05 16.54 -0.31
C LYS A 113 -10.51 17.92 -0.66
N GLY A 114 -9.46 18.00 -1.47
CA GLY A 114 -8.87 19.27 -1.92
C GLY A 114 -9.78 20.11 -2.81
N LYS A 115 -10.78 19.51 -3.46
CA LYS A 115 -11.78 20.22 -4.29
C LYS A 115 -12.98 20.73 -3.49
N ASN A 116 -13.20 20.20 -2.28
CA ASN A 116 -14.33 20.54 -1.40
C ASN A 116 -13.92 21.41 -0.20
N SER A 117 -12.67 21.88 -0.16
CA SER A 117 -12.12 22.79 0.85
C SER A 117 -11.89 24.15 0.22
#